data_AF-A0A6S5JT76-F1
#
_entry.id   AF-A0A6S5JT76-F1
#
_cell.length_a   1.000
_cell.length_b   1.000
_cell.length_c   1.000
_cell.angle_alpha   90.00
_cell.angle_beta   90.00
_cell.angle_gamma   90.00
#
_symmetry.space_group_name_H-M   'P 1'
#
loop_
_entity.id
_entity.type
_entity.pdbx_description
1 polymer ?
#
loop_
_entity_poly.entity_id
_entity_poly.type
_entity_poly.pdbx_seq_one_letter_code
_entity_poly.pdbx_strand_id
1 'polypeptide(L)'
;MKGHALNISYAAIDLIKKHQGLSLEKYRDENGLWVIGYGHAIHEEDNFHGGITPLQAECLLQEDIQLCERLLRENITRPLTQQQHDALVVLIFSFAETPSRLNALYQAIARV
;
A
#
# COMPACT_ATOMS: atom_id res chain seq x y z
N MET A 1 -2.09 -25.89 -11.97
CA MET A 1 -2.67 -24.71 -12.66
C MET A 1 -1.76 -23.54 -12.36
N LYS A 2 -1.13 -22.92 -13.36
CA LYS A 2 -0.33 -21.69 -13.14
C LYS A 2 -1.33 -20.58 -12.84
N GLY A 3 -1.53 -20.26 -11.55
CA GLY A 3 -2.34 -19.12 -11.16
C GLY A 3 -1.71 -17.88 -11.76
N HIS A 4 -2.44 -17.16 -12.60
CA HIS A 4 -1.99 -15.85 -13.06
C HIS A 4 -1.86 -14.99 -11.81
N ALA A 5 -0.70 -14.33 -11.64
CA ALA A 5 -0.55 -13.36 -10.57
C ALA A 5 -1.59 -12.26 -10.80
N LEU A 6 -2.49 -12.07 -9.84
CA LEU A 6 -3.42 -10.96 -9.85
C LEU A 6 -2.62 -9.69 -9.58
N ASN A 7 -2.93 -8.66 -10.35
CA ASN A 7 -2.43 -7.30 -10.14
C ASN A 7 -3.65 -6.41 -9.89
N ILE A 8 -3.50 -5.38 -9.07
CA ILE A 8 -4.56 -4.43 -8.75
C ILE A 8 -5.08 -3.74 -10.01
N SER A 9 -6.39 -3.50 -10.06
CA SER A 9 -6.99 -2.73 -11.15
C SER A 9 -6.73 -1.23 -11.01
N TYR A 10 -6.74 -0.51 -12.14
CA TYR A 10 -6.65 0.96 -12.14
C TYR A 10 -7.74 1.63 -11.30
N ALA A 11 -8.96 1.09 -11.32
CA ALA A 11 -10.07 1.63 -10.53
C ALA A 11 -9.80 1.54 -9.01
N ALA A 12 -9.14 0.47 -8.56
CA ALA A 12 -8.75 0.32 -7.16
C ALA A 12 -7.57 1.22 -6.79
N ILE A 13 -6.61 1.43 -7.72
CA ILE A 13 -5.55 2.43 -7.55
C ILE A 13 -6.15 3.84 -7.38
N ASP A 14 -7.08 4.23 -8.24
CA ASP A 14 -7.74 5.54 -8.17
C ASP A 14 -8.50 5.72 -6.84
N LEU A 15 -9.11 4.64 -6.34
CA LEU A 15 -9.76 4.64 -5.04
C LEU A 15 -8.74 4.87 -3.91
N ILE A 16 -7.60 4.18 -3.92
CA ILE A 16 -6.52 4.39 -2.93
C ILE A 16 -6.06 5.85 -2.95
N LYS A 17 -5.74 6.38 -4.13
CA LYS A 17 -5.31 7.79 -4.28
C LYS A 17 -6.32 8.77 -3.72
N LYS A 18 -7.61 8.55 -4.01
CA LYS A 18 -8.69 9.40 -3.53
C LYS A 18 -8.82 9.36 -2.01
N HIS A 19 -8.66 8.20 -1.39
CA HIS A 19 -8.77 8.05 0.07
C HIS A 19 -7.55 8.60 0.81
N GLN A 20 -6.35 8.34 0.30
CA GLN A 20 -5.09 8.78 0.92
C GLN A 20 -4.81 10.28 0.72
N GLY A 21 -5.16 10.81 -0.46
CA GLY A 21 -4.72 12.14 -0.86
C GLY A 21 -3.23 12.18 -1.22
N LEU A 22 -2.79 13.28 -1.82
CA LEU A 22 -1.41 13.48 -2.27
C LEU A 22 -0.73 14.56 -1.43
N SER A 23 0.42 14.24 -0.83
CA SER A 23 1.35 15.23 -0.28
C SER A 23 2.68 15.19 -1.00
N LEU A 24 3.11 16.31 -1.58
CA LEU A 24 4.43 16.42 -2.22
C LEU A 24 5.54 16.77 -1.23
N GLU A 25 5.16 17.15 -0.01
CA GLU A 25 6.07 17.41 1.09
C GLU A 25 5.90 16.36 2.18
N LYS A 26 6.98 16.12 2.93
CA LYS A 26 6.91 15.25 4.10
C LYS A 26 6.05 15.91 5.19
N TYR A 27 5.20 15.13 5.82
CA TYR A 27 4.42 15.57 6.98
C TYR A 27 4.39 14.46 8.03
N ARG A 28 3.95 14.80 9.24
CA ARG A 28 3.68 13.79 10.27
C ARG A 28 2.20 13.43 10.23
N ASP A 29 1.91 12.14 10.15
CA ASP A 29 0.54 11.64 10.28
C ASP A 29 0.03 11.76 11.73
N GLU A 30 -1.19 11.28 11.97
CA GLU A 30 -1.81 11.29 13.31
C GLU A 30 -1.08 10.43 14.34
N ASN A 31 -0.25 9.48 13.89
CA ASN A 31 0.57 8.62 14.73
C ASN A 31 2.00 9.18 14.94
N GLY A 32 2.30 10.35 14.36
CA GLY A 32 3.58 11.05 14.50
C GLY A 32 4.70 10.56 13.57
N LEU A 33 4.38 9.73 12.58
CA LEU A 33 5.32 9.16 11.63
C LEU A 33 5.48 10.04 10.40
N TRP A 34 6.70 10.08 9.87
CA TRP A 34 7.00 10.83 8.65
C TRP A 34 6.47 10.09 7.43
N VAL A 35 5.61 10.76 6.67
CA VAL A 35 4.97 10.23 5.46
C VAL A 35 5.05 11.23 4.30
N ILE A 36 4.95 10.74 3.07
CA ILE A 36 4.97 11.54 1.83
C ILE A 36 4.18 10.83 0.71
N GLY A 37 3.85 11.53 -0.37
CA GLY A 37 3.11 10.96 -1.49
C GLY A 37 1.68 10.58 -1.09
N TYR A 38 1.29 9.35 -1.43
CA TYR A 38 0.00 8.76 -1.06
C TYR A 38 0.09 7.96 0.25
N GLY A 39 0.70 8.57 1.29
CA GLY A 39 0.87 7.94 2.60
C GLY A 39 2.08 7.01 2.72
N HIS A 40 3.06 7.12 1.81
CA HIS A 40 4.30 6.35 1.87
C HIS A 40 5.10 6.72 3.12
N ALA A 41 5.50 5.73 3.91
CA ALA A 41 6.25 5.95 5.13
C ALA A 41 7.75 6.13 4.84
N ILE A 42 8.32 7.19 5.39
CA ILE A 42 9.72 7.53 5.23
C ILE A 42 10.55 6.76 6.27
N HIS A 43 11.51 5.98 5.80
CA HIS A 43 12.49 5.29 6.63
C HIS A 43 13.77 6.12 6.78
N GLU A 44 14.64 5.76 7.71
CA GLU A 44 15.87 6.52 8.00
C GLU A 44 16.83 6.62 6.79
N GLU A 45 16.77 5.66 5.88
CA GLU A 45 17.58 5.62 4.66
C GLU A 45 16.99 6.48 3.53
N ASP A 46 15.71 6.85 3.63
CA ASP A 46 15.00 7.61 2.61
C ASP A 46 15.36 9.09 2.69
N ASN A 47 15.80 9.65 1.58
CA ASN A 47 16.18 11.05 1.51
C ASN A 47 15.26 11.89 0.62
N PHE A 48 14.27 12.53 1.26
CA PHE A 48 13.33 13.47 0.64
C PHE A 48 13.55 14.93 1.09
N HIS A 49 14.80 15.43 1.06
CA HIS A 49 15.12 16.79 1.52
C HIS A 49 14.32 17.92 0.85
N GLY A 50 13.87 17.74 -0.40
CA GLY A 50 13.16 18.76 -1.18
C GLY A 50 11.72 18.40 -1.54
N GLY A 51 11.13 17.40 -0.88
CA GLY A 51 9.85 16.82 -1.31
C GLY A 51 9.98 15.97 -2.57
N ILE A 52 8.85 15.70 -3.23
CA ILE A 52 8.77 14.86 -4.42
C ILE A 52 7.86 15.47 -5.49
N THR A 53 8.02 15.00 -6.74
CA THR A 53 7.11 15.29 -7.85
C THR A 53 5.88 14.36 -7.81
N PRO A 54 4.78 14.71 -8.48
CA PRO A 54 3.64 13.81 -8.64
C PRO A 54 4.03 12.46 -9.24
N LEU A 55 4.94 12.44 -10.23
CA LEU A 55 5.42 11.19 -10.82
C LEU A 55 6.18 10.33 -9.80
N GLN A 56 7.00 10.93 -8.94
CA GLN A 56 7.67 10.20 -7.87
C GLN A 56 6.67 9.66 -6.85
N ALA A 57 5.59 10.41 -6.53
CA ALA A 57 4.52 9.90 -5.66
C ALA A 57 3.79 8.70 -6.26
N GLU A 58 3.57 8.71 -7.57
CA GLU A 58 3.02 7.57 -8.32
C GLU A 58 3.95 6.35 -8.27
N CYS A 59 5.26 6.56 -8.43
CA CYS A 59 6.25 5.48 -8.31
C CYS A 59 6.25 4.87 -6.89
N LEU A 60 6.25 5.69 -5.84
CA LEU A 60 6.19 5.22 -4.45
C LEU A 60 4.91 4.41 -4.19
N LEU A 61 3.76 4.90 -4.65
CA LEU A 61 2.50 4.16 -4.52
C LEU A 61 2.55 2.80 -5.23
N GLN A 62 3.16 2.75 -6.42
CA GLN A 62 3.33 1.50 -7.16
C GLN A 62 4.26 0.52 -6.42
N GLU A 63 5.33 1.00 -5.80
CA GLU A 63 6.23 0.18 -4.98
C GLU A 63 5.51 -0.40 -3.75
N ASP A 64 4.73 0.43 -3.05
CA ASP A 64 3.93 0.02 -1.89
C ASP A 64 2.86 -1.02 -2.27
N ILE A 65 2.19 -0.83 -3.42
CA ILE A 65 1.24 -1.81 -3.96
C ILE A 65 1.95 -3.13 -4.28
N GLN A 66 3.11 -3.10 -4.94
CA GLN A 66 3.86 -4.32 -5.27
C GLN A 66 4.29 -5.07 -4.02
N LEU A 67 4.65 -4.37 -2.95
CA LEU A 67 4.88 -4.98 -1.64
C LEU A 67 3.60 -5.65 -1.16
N CYS A 68 2.47 -4.94 -1.10
CA CYS A 68 1.17 -5.50 -0.68
C CYS A 68 0.78 -6.77 -1.46
N GLU A 69 0.87 -6.75 -2.79
CA GLU A 69 0.54 -7.89 -3.65
C GLU A 69 1.46 -9.08 -3.43
N ARG A 70 2.76 -8.84 -3.20
CA ARG A 70 3.71 -9.90 -2.84
C ARG A 70 3.28 -10.58 -1.54
N LEU A 71 2.89 -9.80 -0.55
CA LEU A 71 2.45 -10.31 0.75
C LEU A 71 1.13 -11.07 0.66
N LEU A 72 0.16 -10.58 -0.13
CA LEU A 72 -1.08 -11.31 -0.41
C LEU A 72 -0.79 -12.67 -1.05
N ARG A 73 0.14 -12.70 -2.03
CA ARG A 73 0.54 -13.94 -2.72
C ARG A 73 1.21 -14.95 -1.79
N GLU A 74 2.00 -14.48 -0.84
CA GLU A 74 2.72 -15.34 0.11
C GLU A 74 1.80 -15.93 1.20
N ASN A 75 0.71 -15.22 1.56
CA ASN A 75 -0.09 -15.56 2.73
C ASN A 75 -1.48 -16.13 2.40
N ILE A 76 -2.01 -15.84 1.22
CA ILE A 76 -3.32 -16.31 0.81
C ILE A 76 -3.15 -17.57 -0.04
N THR A 77 -3.50 -18.71 0.56
CA THR A 77 -3.38 -20.03 -0.06
C THR A 77 -4.59 -20.41 -0.92
N ARG A 78 -5.71 -19.67 -0.78
CA ARG A 78 -6.93 -19.87 -1.57
C ARG A 78 -6.94 -18.95 -2.80
N PRO A 79 -7.42 -19.41 -3.97
CA PRO A 79 -7.59 -18.55 -5.13
C PRO A 79 -8.52 -17.37 -4.82
N LEU A 80 -8.09 -16.16 -5.19
CA LEU A 80 -8.91 -14.95 -5.13
C LEU A 80 -9.51 -14.62 -6.50
N THR A 81 -10.66 -13.97 -6.51
CA THR A 81 -11.12 -13.24 -7.68
C THR A 81 -10.40 -11.88 -7.77
N GLN A 82 -10.41 -11.25 -8.94
CA GLN A 82 -9.86 -9.91 -9.12
C GLN A 82 -10.48 -8.90 -8.13
N GLN A 83 -11.81 -8.94 -7.94
CA GLN A 83 -12.49 -8.03 -7.02
C GLN A 83 -12.10 -8.26 -5.56
N GLN A 84 -11.87 -9.52 -5.16
CA GLN A 84 -11.40 -9.83 -3.81
C GLN A 84 -9.96 -9.34 -3.60
N HIS A 85 -9.10 -9.53 -4.60
CA HIS A 85 -7.74 -9.01 -4.58
C HIS A 85 -7.73 -7.48 -4.44
N ASP A 86 -8.44 -6.78 -5.32
CA ASP A 86 -8.56 -5.32 -5.28
C ASP A 86 -9.08 -4.81 -3.93
N ALA A 87 -10.14 -5.44 -3.41
CA ALA A 87 -10.72 -5.08 -2.12
C ALA A 87 -9.73 -5.26 -0.98
N LEU A 88 -8.93 -6.32 -0.98
CA LEU A 88 -7.89 -6.54 0.04
C LEU A 88 -6.79 -5.48 -0.02
N VAL A 89 -6.32 -5.12 -1.22
CA VAL A 89 -5.30 -4.07 -1.35
C VAL A 89 -5.86 -2.71 -0.91
N VAL A 90 -7.06 -2.32 -1.34
CA VAL A 90 -7.71 -1.08 -0.88
C VAL A 90 -7.88 -1.08 0.63
N LEU A 91 -8.28 -2.21 1.22
CA LEU A 91 -8.46 -2.36 2.65
C LEU A 91 -7.15 -2.20 3.41
N ILE A 92 -6.06 -2.77 2.89
CA ILE A 92 -4.71 -2.58 3.45
C ILE A 92 -4.39 -1.09 3.49
N PHE A 93 -4.54 -0.36 2.39
CA PHE A 93 -4.30 1.09 2.36
C PHE A 93 -5.30 1.88 3.21
N SER A 94 -6.48 1.34 3.54
CA SER A 94 -7.45 2.00 4.41
C SER A 94 -7.11 1.87 5.90
N PHE A 95 -6.33 0.84 6.29
CA PHE A 95 -5.91 0.61 7.69
C PHE A 95 -4.42 0.86 7.93
N ALA A 96 -3.62 0.85 6.87
CA ALA A 96 -2.19 1.11 6.92
C ALA A 96 -1.97 2.62 7.01
N GLU A 97 -2.18 3.15 8.21
CA GLU A 97 -1.50 4.38 8.65
C GLU A 97 -0.04 4.08 9.02
N THR A 98 0.42 2.82 8.92
CA THR A 98 1.77 2.40 9.28
C THR A 98 2.23 1.14 8.52
N PRO A 99 3.47 1.10 7.97
CA PRO A 99 4.05 -0.13 7.40
C PRO A 99 4.21 -1.23 8.44
N SER A 100 4.40 -0.88 9.73
CA SER A 100 4.52 -1.83 10.82
C SER A 100 3.24 -2.64 11.06
N ARG A 101 2.07 -2.15 10.63
CA ARG A 101 0.79 -2.86 10.74
C ARG A 101 0.51 -3.84 9.60
N LEU A 102 1.30 -3.84 8.52
CA LEU A 102 1.26 -4.95 7.56
C LEU A 102 1.44 -6.25 8.33
N ASN A 103 2.47 -6.34 9.21
CA ASN A 103 2.74 -7.46 10.14
C ASN A 103 1.55 -7.86 11.02
N ALA A 104 0.76 -6.89 11.51
CA ALA A 104 -0.43 -7.15 12.31
C ALA A 104 -1.61 -7.69 11.47
N LEU A 105 -1.75 -7.21 10.23
CA LEU A 105 -2.75 -7.71 9.30
C LEU A 105 -2.48 -9.18 8.90
N TYR A 106 -1.21 -9.61 8.77
CA TYR A 106 -0.88 -11.04 8.58
C TYR A 106 -1.45 -11.92 9.69
N GLN A 107 -1.34 -11.48 10.96
CA GLN A 107 -1.85 -12.24 12.10
C GLN A 107 -3.38 -12.34 12.10
N ALA A 108 -4.06 -11.35 11.54
CA ALA A 108 -5.52 -11.37 11.41
C ALA A 108 -5.98 -12.28 10.26
N ILE A 109 -5.32 -12.21 9.10
CA ILE A 109 -5.67 -13.00 7.91
C ILE A 109 -5.30 -14.49 8.08
N ALA A 110 -4.18 -14.81 8.73
CA ALA A 110 -3.76 -16.19 8.96
C ALA A 110 -4.61 -16.96 9.99
N ARG A 111 -5.55 -16.30 10.68
CA ARG A 111 -6.43 -16.88 11.71
C ARG A 111 -7.85 -17.22 11.21
N VAL A 112 -8.13 -17.04 9.93
CA VAL A 112 -9.40 -17.39 9.27
C VAL A 112 -9.16 -18.50 8.25
#